data_AF-A0A1V3XMR8-F1
#
_entry.id   AF-A0A1V3XMR8-F1
#
_cell.length_a   1.000
_cell.length_b   1.000
_cell.length_c   1.000
_cell.angle_alpha   90.00
_cell.angle_beta   90.00
_cell.angle_gamma   90.00
#
_symmetry.space_group_name_H-M   'P 1'
#
loop_
_entity.id
_entity.type
_entity.pdbx_description
1 polymer ?
#
loop_
_entity_poly.entity_id
_entity_poly.type
_entity_poly.pdbx_seq_one_letter_code
_entity_poly.pdbx_strand_id
1 'polypeptide(L)'
;MVSPAIPSTVQEIPNPLRGQYEDLLEPLFPQRDPAQQRYPAWPASYDASLRVSWRQLQPTDPATLPPDAPDERKYDFSVIDDALSRLAERRMRMTLRVYAYNSCCNASYPNNTNIAIPDWERARPGTNTTYPGPANGAAAGVLQVVPNFNDPTYLNDFVQLLAALGRRYDGDERLSVFEFSGYGDFSENHIAYLRDSLNAAGPAPEDSVAALGYYSQFRDQNITKASIQRLVEANVSAFPRTQLVTSAANPEIIRELLADDVTKKLAAPVGMRSDCLGVYAPMPAWADGSAATTCRPTIRLSPHCASGCRRLW
;
A
#
# COMPACT_ATOMS: atom_id res chain seq x y z
N MET A 1 37.82 7.41 -2.27
CA MET A 1 37.88 6.07 -1.65
C MET A 1 36.74 5.25 -2.23
N VAL A 2 37.06 4.15 -2.92
CA VAL A 2 36.08 3.24 -3.51
C VAL A 2 35.77 2.20 -2.45
N SER A 3 34.52 2.11 -1.99
CA SER A 3 34.11 1.04 -1.08
C SER A 3 34.31 -0.31 -1.78
N PRO A 4 34.95 -1.30 -1.13
CA PRO A 4 35.14 -2.61 -1.73
C PRO A 4 33.79 -3.28 -1.98
N ALA A 5 33.68 -3.98 -3.12
CA ALA A 5 32.52 -4.81 -3.42
C ALA A 5 32.40 -5.91 -2.36
N ILE A 6 31.19 -6.07 -1.81
CA ILE A 6 30.92 -7.11 -0.82
C ILE A 6 31.03 -8.48 -1.52
N PRO A 7 31.86 -9.42 -1.01
CA PRO A 7 32.00 -10.76 -1.60
C PRO A 7 30.67 -11.52 -1.62
N SER A 8 30.40 -12.28 -2.69
CA SER A 8 29.19 -13.10 -2.84
C SER A 8 29.06 -14.25 -1.82
N THR A 9 30.11 -14.47 -1.02
CA THR A 9 30.18 -15.48 0.03
C THR A 9 29.82 -14.93 1.42
N VAL A 10 29.63 -13.62 1.54
CA VAL A 10 29.15 -13.02 2.79
C VAL A 10 27.75 -13.52 3.05
N GLN A 11 27.50 -14.00 4.28
CA GLN A 11 26.15 -14.32 4.73
C GLN A 11 25.28 -13.10 4.51
N GLU A 12 24.39 -13.20 3.53
CA GLU A 12 23.56 -12.09 3.14
C GLU A 12 22.69 -11.67 4.30
N ILE A 13 22.44 -10.37 4.42
CA ILE A 13 21.38 -9.88 5.29
C ILE A 13 20.12 -10.65 4.88
N PRO A 14 19.44 -11.37 5.80
CA PRO A 14 18.20 -12.04 5.48
C PRO A 14 17.24 -11.00 4.87
N ASN A 15 17.04 -11.09 3.56
CA ASN A 15 16.00 -10.36 2.88
C ASN A 15 14.85 -11.36 2.73
N PRO A 16 13.82 -11.29 3.60
CA PRO A 16 12.74 -12.28 3.62
C PRO A 16 11.95 -12.32 2.30
N LEU A 17 12.15 -11.36 1.40
CA LEU A 17 11.52 -11.25 0.09
C LEU A 17 12.53 -11.32 -1.07
N ARG A 18 13.71 -11.90 -0.86
CA ARG A 18 14.70 -12.12 -1.93
C ARG A 18 14.17 -13.13 -2.95
N GLY A 19 13.60 -12.64 -4.04
CA GLY A 19 13.05 -13.45 -5.13
C GLY A 19 12.02 -12.69 -5.95
N GLN A 20 11.41 -13.37 -6.92
CA GLN A 20 10.16 -12.91 -7.53
C GLN A 20 9.00 -13.46 -6.70
N TYR A 21 7.98 -12.65 -6.45
CA TYR A 21 6.72 -13.05 -5.82
C TYR A 21 5.56 -12.46 -6.59
N GLU A 22 4.41 -13.11 -6.48
CA GLU A 22 3.21 -12.69 -7.19
C GLU A 22 2.68 -11.40 -6.56
N ASP A 23 2.60 -10.31 -7.32
CA ASP A 23 1.94 -9.09 -6.86
C ASP A 23 0.45 -9.18 -7.20
N LEU A 24 -0.43 -8.89 -6.26
CA LEU A 24 -1.89 -8.95 -6.43
C LEU A 24 -2.39 -10.32 -6.90
N LEU A 25 -1.74 -11.40 -6.48
CA LEU A 25 -2.00 -12.77 -6.92
C LEU A 25 -1.83 -12.97 -8.44
N GLU A 26 -1.16 -12.04 -9.13
CA GLU A 26 -0.82 -12.20 -10.53
C GLU A 26 0.37 -13.14 -10.69
N PRO A 27 0.27 -14.16 -11.55
CA PRO A 27 1.37 -15.10 -11.77
C PRO A 27 2.66 -14.40 -12.17
N LEU A 28 3.79 -14.99 -11.74
CA LEU A 28 5.10 -14.50 -12.15
C LEU A 28 5.32 -14.63 -13.66
N PHE A 29 6.23 -13.80 -14.18
CA PHE A 29 6.83 -14.08 -15.48
C PHE A 29 7.66 -15.37 -15.41
N PRO A 30 7.60 -16.27 -16.41
CA PRO A 30 6.83 -16.17 -17.66
C PRO A 30 5.39 -16.74 -17.61
N GLN A 31 4.94 -17.26 -16.47
CA GLN A 31 3.67 -18.00 -16.33
C GLN A 31 2.43 -17.16 -16.59
N ARG A 32 2.52 -15.84 -16.38
CA ARG A 32 1.44 -14.91 -16.72
C ARG A 32 1.11 -14.86 -18.22
N ASP A 33 2.11 -15.05 -19.08
CA ASP A 33 1.95 -14.94 -20.53
C ASP A 33 1.76 -16.34 -21.14
N PRO A 34 0.58 -16.66 -21.71
CA PRO A 34 0.32 -17.93 -22.37
C PRO A 34 1.37 -18.31 -23.43
N ALA A 35 1.95 -17.32 -24.13
CA ALA A 35 2.97 -17.56 -25.14
C ALA A 35 4.31 -18.03 -24.56
N GLN A 36 4.50 -17.88 -23.25
CA GLN A 36 5.76 -18.11 -22.54
C GLN A 36 5.66 -19.21 -21.48
N GLN A 37 4.51 -19.86 -21.33
CA GLN A 37 4.30 -21.01 -20.42
C GLN A 37 5.23 -22.21 -20.69
N ARG A 38 5.89 -22.25 -21.85
CA ARG A 38 6.93 -23.25 -22.18
C ARG A 38 8.20 -23.13 -21.33
N TYR A 39 8.44 -21.97 -20.72
CA TYR A 39 9.59 -21.75 -19.84
C TYR A 39 9.24 -22.18 -18.41
N PRO A 40 10.21 -22.74 -17.66
CA PRO A 40 9.98 -23.18 -16.30
C PRO A 40 9.57 -22.00 -15.40
N ALA A 41 8.81 -22.30 -14.35
CA ALA A 41 8.48 -21.32 -13.31
C ALA A 41 9.74 -20.80 -12.62
N TRP A 42 9.70 -19.55 -12.18
CA TRP A 42 10.80 -19.00 -11.41
C TRP A 42 11.04 -19.87 -10.17
N PRO A 43 12.26 -20.38 -9.97
CA PRO A 43 12.55 -21.20 -8.80
C PRO A 43 12.39 -20.35 -7.53
N ALA A 44 11.82 -20.95 -6.48
CA ALA A 44 11.75 -20.33 -5.15
C ALA A 44 10.84 -19.09 -5.01
N SER A 45 9.75 -18.98 -5.78
CA SER A 45 8.67 -18.05 -5.42
C SER A 45 7.84 -18.61 -4.27
N TYR A 46 8.05 -18.07 -3.08
CA TYR A 46 7.43 -18.58 -1.85
C TYR A 46 6.27 -17.74 -1.34
N ASP A 47 6.09 -16.53 -1.87
CA ASP A 47 5.12 -15.57 -1.34
C ASP A 47 4.28 -14.96 -2.49
N ALA A 48 3.07 -14.52 -2.17
CA ALA A 48 2.19 -13.73 -3.04
C ALA A 48 1.57 -12.58 -2.24
N SER A 49 1.27 -11.44 -2.87
CA SER A 49 0.65 -10.30 -2.22
C SER A 49 -0.86 -10.22 -2.51
N LEU A 50 -1.62 -9.82 -1.51
CA LEU A 50 -3.05 -9.52 -1.62
C LEU A 50 -3.30 -8.12 -1.05
N ARG A 51 -4.05 -7.32 -1.81
CA ARG A 51 -4.59 -6.03 -1.35
C ARG A 51 -6.10 -6.11 -1.28
N VAL A 52 -6.68 -5.71 -0.16
CA VAL A 52 -8.12 -5.71 0.07
C VAL A 52 -8.58 -4.34 0.55
N SER A 53 -9.74 -3.90 0.11
CA SER A 53 -10.31 -2.64 0.59
C SER A 53 -10.96 -2.83 1.95
N TRP A 54 -10.92 -1.81 2.80
CA TRP A 54 -11.69 -1.81 4.05
C TRP A 54 -13.18 -2.03 3.79
N ARG A 55 -13.74 -1.41 2.74
CA ARG A 55 -15.12 -1.58 2.30
C ARG A 55 -15.52 -3.04 2.11
N GLN A 56 -14.62 -3.86 1.58
CA GLN A 56 -14.86 -5.30 1.39
C GLN A 56 -14.85 -6.05 2.72
N LEU A 57 -13.97 -5.67 3.65
CA LEU A 57 -13.79 -6.39 4.91
C LEU A 57 -14.84 -6.07 5.96
N GLN A 58 -15.53 -4.93 5.87
CA GLN A 58 -16.50 -4.50 6.89
C GLN A 58 -17.80 -3.96 6.27
N PRO A 59 -18.57 -4.80 5.56
CA PRO A 59 -19.79 -4.35 4.90
C PRO A 59 -20.90 -3.96 5.88
N THR A 60 -20.89 -4.51 7.10
CA THR A 60 -21.91 -4.28 8.12
C THR A 60 -21.55 -3.08 9.00
N ASP A 61 -22.52 -2.19 9.25
CA ASP A 61 -22.36 -1.09 10.22
C ASP A 61 -22.33 -1.64 11.66
N PRO A 62 -21.22 -1.50 12.40
CA PRO A 62 -21.13 -1.95 13.78
C PRO A 62 -22.17 -1.32 14.71
N ALA A 63 -22.65 -0.11 14.40
CA ALA A 63 -23.66 0.59 15.22
C ALA A 63 -25.05 -0.07 15.15
N THR A 64 -25.29 -0.92 14.14
CA THR A 64 -26.54 -1.68 14.01
C THR A 64 -26.52 -3.01 14.75
N LEU A 65 -25.37 -3.38 15.32
CA LEU A 65 -25.15 -4.63 16.01
C LEU A 65 -25.16 -4.42 17.54
N PRO A 66 -25.47 -5.47 18.32
CA PRO A 66 -25.23 -5.46 19.76
C PRO A 66 -23.75 -5.16 20.08
N PRO A 67 -23.44 -4.47 21.20
CA PRO A 67 -22.06 -4.12 21.56
C PRO A 67 -21.11 -5.34 21.62
N ASP A 68 -21.63 -6.49 22.02
CA ASP A 68 -20.95 -7.77 22.15
C ASP A 68 -21.02 -8.65 20.89
N ALA A 69 -21.49 -8.11 19.76
CA ALA A 69 -21.56 -8.87 18.52
C ALA A 69 -20.17 -9.41 18.13
N PRO A 70 -20.07 -10.70 17.76
CA PRO A 70 -18.80 -11.31 17.41
C PRO A 70 -18.27 -10.77 16.09
N ASP A 71 -16.98 -10.97 15.83
CA ASP A 71 -16.29 -10.44 14.66
C ASP A 71 -16.92 -10.93 13.34
N GLU A 72 -17.44 -12.17 13.28
CA GLU A 72 -18.09 -12.73 12.09
C GLU A 72 -19.39 -12.02 11.70
N ARG A 73 -19.99 -11.24 12.60
CA ARG A 73 -21.12 -10.38 12.28
C ARG A 73 -20.70 -8.98 11.81
N LYS A 74 -19.51 -8.55 12.20
CA LYS A 74 -18.94 -7.23 11.92
C LYS A 74 -18.15 -7.23 10.61
N TYR A 75 -17.42 -8.30 10.34
CA TYR A 75 -16.43 -8.38 9.28
C TYR A 75 -16.67 -9.58 8.36
N ASP A 76 -16.32 -9.40 7.09
CA ASP A 76 -16.24 -10.47 6.10
C ASP A 76 -14.77 -10.64 5.67
N PHE A 77 -14.12 -11.65 6.24
CA PHE A 77 -12.72 -11.96 5.93
C PHE A 77 -12.56 -13.13 4.94
N SER A 78 -13.64 -13.57 4.30
CA SER A 78 -13.63 -14.72 3.38
C SER A 78 -12.61 -14.56 2.25
N VAL A 79 -12.45 -13.36 1.70
CA VAL A 79 -11.45 -13.07 0.64
C VAL A 79 -10.01 -13.36 1.10
N ILE A 80 -9.70 -13.11 2.37
CA ILE A 80 -8.37 -13.36 2.95
C ILE A 80 -8.21 -14.86 3.22
N ASP A 81 -9.24 -15.49 3.82
CA ASP A 81 -9.23 -16.92 4.15
C ASP A 81 -9.09 -17.81 2.90
N ASP A 82 -9.82 -17.47 1.84
CA ASP A 82 -9.78 -18.16 0.55
C ASP A 82 -8.40 -18.02 -0.10
N ALA A 83 -7.82 -16.81 -0.08
CA ALA A 83 -6.50 -16.57 -0.62
C ALA A 83 -5.40 -17.34 0.14
N LEU A 84 -5.43 -17.31 1.48
CA LEU A 84 -4.52 -18.11 2.31
C LEU A 84 -4.63 -19.59 2.01
N SER A 85 -5.84 -20.12 1.84
CA SER A 85 -6.08 -21.53 1.55
C SER A 85 -5.53 -21.92 0.17
N ARG A 86 -5.81 -21.13 -0.88
CA ARG A 86 -5.32 -21.37 -2.24
C ARG A 86 -3.80 -21.24 -2.35
N LEU A 87 -3.19 -20.29 -1.66
CA LEU A 87 -1.74 -20.12 -1.64
C LEU A 87 -1.06 -21.28 -0.89
N ALA A 88 -1.66 -21.74 0.21
CA ALA A 88 -1.15 -22.89 0.94
C ALA A 88 -1.13 -24.19 0.11
N GLU A 89 -2.13 -24.42 -0.74
CA GLU A 89 -2.14 -25.54 -1.71
C GLU A 89 -0.93 -25.49 -2.67
N ARG A 90 -0.47 -24.27 -2.97
CA ARG A 90 0.70 -23.99 -3.82
C ARG A 90 2.01 -23.91 -3.01
N ARG A 91 1.97 -24.17 -1.70
CA ARG A 91 3.09 -24.01 -0.76
C ARG A 91 3.66 -22.59 -0.74
N MET A 92 2.79 -21.61 -0.92
CA MET A 92 3.10 -20.19 -0.87
C MET A 92 2.51 -19.57 0.40
N ARG A 93 3.13 -18.50 0.87
CA ARG A 93 2.64 -17.62 1.93
C ARG A 93 2.07 -16.34 1.32
N MET A 94 1.33 -15.58 2.11
CA MET A 94 0.71 -14.35 1.68
C MET A 94 1.32 -13.13 2.37
N THR A 95 1.52 -12.06 1.61
CA THR A 95 1.65 -10.69 2.12
C THR A 95 0.28 -10.02 2.03
N LEU A 96 -0.21 -9.42 3.12
CA LEU A 96 -1.51 -8.75 3.14
C LEU A 96 -1.35 -7.24 3.34
N ARG A 97 -2.12 -6.46 2.58
CA ARG A 97 -2.32 -5.03 2.82
C ARG A 97 -3.80 -4.67 2.78
N VAL A 98 -4.22 -3.80 3.69
CA VAL A 98 -5.58 -3.24 3.72
C VAL A 98 -5.53 -1.76 3.36
N TYR A 99 -6.32 -1.34 2.39
CA TYR A 99 -6.39 0.07 1.99
C TYR A 99 -7.78 0.67 2.25
N ALA A 100 -7.79 1.93 2.68
CA ALA A 100 -9.01 2.73 2.86
C ALA A 100 -9.26 3.71 1.71
N TYR A 101 -8.28 3.87 0.82
CA TYR A 101 -8.34 4.69 -0.38
C TYR A 101 -7.40 4.13 -1.45
N ASN A 102 -7.81 4.22 -2.70
CA ASN A 102 -6.96 4.03 -3.86
C ASN A 102 -7.39 5.01 -4.95
N SER A 103 -6.48 5.67 -5.65
CA SER A 103 -6.82 6.74 -6.59
C SER A 103 -7.27 6.28 -7.97
N CYS A 104 -6.92 5.05 -8.36
CA CYS A 104 -7.07 4.62 -9.73
C CYS A 104 -7.32 3.13 -9.89
N CYS A 105 -7.46 2.81 -11.18
CA CYS A 105 -7.15 1.52 -11.76
C CYS A 105 -8.16 0.42 -11.44
N ASN A 106 -9.29 0.78 -10.84
CA ASN A 106 -10.44 -0.12 -10.80
C ASN A 106 -11.00 -0.30 -12.22
N ALA A 107 -11.33 -1.55 -12.57
CA ALA A 107 -11.94 -1.88 -13.86
C ALA A 107 -13.31 -1.22 -14.07
N SER A 108 -13.99 -0.85 -12.97
CA SER A 108 -15.24 -0.10 -12.99
C SER A 108 -15.43 0.69 -11.70
N TYR A 109 -16.20 1.79 -11.77
CA TYR A 109 -16.61 2.59 -10.63
C TYR A 109 -18.13 2.60 -10.54
N PRO A 110 -18.75 1.75 -9.70
CA PRO A 110 -20.18 1.77 -9.49
C PRO A 110 -20.66 3.18 -9.12
N ASN A 111 -21.73 3.65 -9.79
CA ASN A 111 -22.27 4.99 -9.63
C ASN A 111 -21.24 6.12 -9.83
N ASN A 112 -20.25 5.91 -10.69
CA ASN A 112 -19.13 6.83 -10.93
C ASN A 112 -18.48 7.32 -9.64
N THR A 113 -18.37 6.43 -8.64
CA THR A 113 -17.77 6.77 -7.35
C THR A 113 -16.67 5.78 -7.01
N ASN A 114 -15.49 6.31 -6.73
CA ASN A 114 -14.38 5.58 -6.17
C ASN A 114 -14.40 5.69 -4.64
N ILE A 115 -14.51 4.55 -3.98
CA ILE A 115 -14.68 4.45 -2.53
C ILE A 115 -14.13 3.11 -2.05
N ALA A 116 -13.25 3.16 -1.04
CA ALA A 116 -12.64 2.00 -0.42
C ALA A 116 -12.90 1.91 1.09
N ILE A 117 -13.64 2.87 1.68
CA ILE A 117 -14.23 2.78 3.02
C ILE A 117 -15.64 2.18 2.96
N PRO A 118 -16.13 1.55 4.05
CA PRO A 118 -17.50 1.08 4.14
C PRO A 118 -18.54 2.19 3.89
N ASP A 119 -19.71 1.82 3.37
CA ASP A 119 -20.78 2.78 3.06
C ASP A 119 -21.31 3.48 4.33
N TRP A 120 -21.35 2.75 5.45
CA TRP A 120 -21.73 3.31 6.75
C TRP A 120 -20.70 4.30 7.28
N GLU A 121 -19.42 4.08 7.01
CA GLU A 121 -18.35 5.00 7.38
C GLU A 121 -18.43 6.28 6.54
N ARG A 122 -18.68 6.13 5.23
CA ARG A 122 -18.92 7.27 4.34
C ARG A 122 -20.10 8.14 4.79
N ALA A 123 -21.14 7.53 5.33
CA ALA A 123 -22.34 8.23 5.80
C ALA A 123 -22.09 9.04 7.09
N ARG A 124 -20.99 8.81 7.81
CA ARG A 124 -20.65 9.55 9.03
C ARG A 124 -20.07 10.92 8.68
N PRO A 125 -20.60 12.01 9.27
CA PRO A 125 -20.05 13.34 9.03
C PRO A 125 -18.59 13.44 9.45
N GLY A 126 -17.75 14.02 8.60
CA GLY A 126 -16.35 14.35 8.92
C GLY A 126 -15.32 13.25 8.64
N THR A 127 -15.75 12.00 8.45
CA THR A 127 -14.86 10.84 8.23
C THR A 127 -14.23 10.81 6.84
N ASN A 128 -14.75 11.59 5.89
CA ASN A 128 -14.30 11.62 4.51
C ASN A 128 -14.63 12.95 3.84
N THR A 129 -13.94 13.20 2.72
CA THR A 129 -14.24 14.29 1.78
C THR A 129 -14.41 13.70 0.39
N THR A 130 -15.48 14.10 -0.30
CA THR A 130 -15.69 13.73 -1.70
C THR A 130 -15.14 14.83 -2.61
N TYR A 131 -14.21 14.47 -3.49
CA TYR A 131 -13.67 15.36 -4.51
C TYR A 131 -14.23 15.00 -5.89
N PRO A 132 -14.45 15.99 -6.78
CA PRO A 132 -14.65 15.69 -8.19
C PRO A 132 -13.37 15.08 -8.74
N GLY A 133 -13.48 14.01 -9.52
CA GLY A 133 -12.36 13.42 -10.24
C GLY A 133 -11.76 14.37 -11.27
N PRO A 134 -10.59 14.04 -11.84
CA PRO A 134 -9.94 14.86 -12.83
C PRO A 134 -10.83 15.06 -14.07
N ALA A 135 -10.58 16.12 -14.84
CA ALA A 135 -11.33 16.39 -16.07
C ALA A 135 -11.08 15.37 -17.19
N ASN A 136 -9.92 14.70 -17.17
CA ASN A 136 -9.44 13.78 -18.21
C ASN A 136 -8.84 12.50 -17.59
N GLY A 137 -8.70 11.45 -18.40
CA GLY A 137 -8.09 10.18 -18.01
C GLY A 137 -9.11 9.14 -17.51
N ALA A 138 -8.62 8.00 -17.04
CA ALA A 138 -9.45 6.85 -16.66
C ALA A 138 -10.38 7.12 -15.46
N ALA A 139 -10.09 8.13 -14.64
CA ALA A 139 -10.91 8.56 -13.51
C ALA A 139 -11.77 9.80 -13.82
N ALA A 140 -11.92 10.17 -15.11
CA ALA A 140 -12.69 11.34 -15.50
C ALA A 140 -14.16 11.22 -15.09
N GLY A 141 -14.69 12.24 -14.41
CA GLY A 141 -16.06 12.24 -13.92
C GLY A 141 -16.35 11.29 -12.75
N VAL A 142 -15.32 10.63 -12.20
CA VAL A 142 -15.46 9.74 -11.04
C VAL A 142 -15.30 10.56 -9.75
N LEU A 143 -16.29 10.51 -8.87
CA LEU A 143 -16.20 11.09 -7.54
C LEU A 143 -15.19 10.30 -6.69
N GLN A 144 -14.24 10.99 -6.07
CA GLN A 144 -13.20 10.40 -5.25
C GLN A 144 -13.54 10.58 -3.77
N VAL A 145 -13.91 9.50 -3.08
CA VAL A 145 -14.18 9.51 -1.64
C VAL A 145 -12.87 9.25 -0.90
N VAL A 146 -12.29 10.30 -0.34
CA VAL A 146 -11.01 10.23 0.38
C VAL A 146 -11.29 10.27 1.88
N PRO A 147 -10.77 9.31 2.67
CA PRO A 147 -10.88 9.34 4.12
C PRO A 147 -10.23 10.59 4.71
N ASN A 148 -10.82 11.10 5.78
CA ASN A 148 -10.16 12.04 6.66
C ASN A 148 -9.29 11.27 7.64
N PHE A 149 -8.01 11.09 7.29
CA PHE A 149 -7.05 10.32 8.08
C PHE A 149 -6.74 10.89 9.47
N ASN A 150 -7.28 12.07 9.81
CA ASN A 150 -7.19 12.67 11.14
C ASN A 150 -8.50 12.66 11.91
N ASP A 151 -9.59 12.18 11.31
CA ASP A 151 -10.86 12.09 12.01
C ASP A 151 -10.79 11.00 13.09
N PRO A 152 -11.16 11.32 14.35
CA PRO A 152 -11.09 10.34 15.43
C PRO A 152 -12.05 9.17 15.23
N THR A 153 -13.15 9.34 14.51
CA THR A 153 -14.11 8.25 14.18
C THR A 153 -13.49 7.31 13.17
N TYR A 154 -12.94 7.84 12.07
CA TYR A 154 -12.17 7.05 11.09
C TYR A 154 -11.07 6.24 11.80
N LEU A 155 -10.28 6.90 12.65
CA LEU A 155 -9.21 6.23 13.40
C LEU A 155 -9.77 5.18 14.36
N ASN A 156 -10.84 5.46 15.11
CA ASN A 156 -11.47 4.48 16.01
C ASN A 156 -11.91 3.22 15.24
N ASP A 157 -12.56 3.42 14.09
CA ASP A 157 -13.18 2.34 13.34
C ASP A 157 -12.13 1.51 12.58
N PHE A 158 -11.13 2.16 11.97
CA PHE A 158 -10.02 1.45 11.32
C PHE A 158 -9.14 0.68 12.34
N VAL A 159 -8.94 1.23 13.54
CA VAL A 159 -8.21 0.53 14.62
C VAL A 159 -8.97 -0.74 15.06
N GLN A 160 -10.29 -0.71 15.09
CA GLN A 160 -11.09 -1.91 15.39
C GLN A 160 -10.96 -2.98 14.32
N LEU A 161 -10.91 -2.58 13.03
CA LEU A 161 -10.62 -3.49 11.92
C LEU A 161 -9.24 -4.14 12.09
N LEU A 162 -8.19 -3.35 12.36
CA LEU A 162 -6.83 -3.88 12.59
C LEU A 162 -6.82 -4.87 13.76
N ALA A 163 -7.50 -4.56 14.87
CA ALA A 163 -7.58 -5.46 16.01
C ALA A 163 -8.29 -6.79 15.66
N ALA A 164 -9.33 -6.75 14.84
CA ALA A 164 -10.04 -7.96 14.38
C ALA A 164 -9.18 -8.80 13.44
N LEU A 165 -8.45 -8.16 12.51
CA LEU A 165 -7.48 -8.83 11.65
C LEU A 165 -6.36 -9.48 12.48
N GLY A 166 -5.81 -8.75 13.47
CA GLY A 166 -4.79 -9.28 14.38
C GLY A 166 -5.26 -10.49 15.17
N ARG A 167 -6.47 -10.44 15.76
CA ARG A 167 -7.07 -11.59 16.46
C ARG A 167 -7.18 -12.84 15.58
N ARG A 168 -7.43 -12.67 14.28
CA ARG A 168 -7.62 -13.79 13.35
C ARG A 168 -6.32 -14.29 12.71
N TYR A 169 -5.38 -13.40 12.39
CA TYR A 169 -4.26 -13.70 11.49
C TYR A 169 -2.86 -13.50 12.08
N ASP A 170 -2.72 -12.81 13.22
CA ASP A 170 -1.39 -12.67 13.83
C ASP A 170 -0.80 -14.03 14.23
N GLY A 171 0.40 -14.30 13.75
CA GLY A 171 1.10 -15.57 13.94
C GLY A 171 0.59 -16.73 13.06
N ASP A 172 -0.33 -16.51 12.12
CA ASP A 172 -0.63 -17.51 11.09
C ASP A 172 0.58 -17.67 10.16
N GLU A 173 1.18 -18.87 10.13
CA GLU A 173 2.38 -19.16 9.33
C GLU A 173 2.17 -18.98 7.82
N ARG A 174 0.92 -19.00 7.36
CA ARG A 174 0.55 -18.75 5.96
C ARG A 174 0.56 -17.26 5.62
N LEU A 175 0.45 -16.37 6.61
CA LEU A 175 0.59 -14.93 6.44
C LEU A 175 2.03 -14.51 6.76
N SER A 176 2.88 -14.39 5.73
CA SER A 176 4.29 -14.07 5.93
C SER A 176 4.50 -12.62 6.35
N VAL A 177 3.72 -11.69 5.80
CA VAL A 177 3.88 -10.25 6.03
C VAL A 177 2.51 -9.58 6.14
N PHE A 178 2.39 -8.67 7.11
CA PHE A 178 1.33 -7.67 7.12
C PHE A 178 1.93 -6.30 6.84
N GLU A 179 1.38 -5.59 5.87
CA GLU A 179 1.82 -4.26 5.53
C GLU A 179 1.10 -3.20 6.36
N PHE A 180 1.87 -2.23 6.86
CA PHE A 180 1.33 -1.09 7.59
C PHE A 180 0.16 -0.48 6.81
N SER A 181 -1.00 -0.47 7.47
CA SER A 181 -2.28 -0.17 6.84
C SER A 181 -2.99 1.00 7.51
N GLY A 182 -3.79 1.73 6.73
CA GLY A 182 -4.71 2.77 7.23
C GLY A 182 -4.40 4.20 6.81
N TYR A 183 -3.35 4.41 6.01
CA TYR A 183 -3.02 5.71 5.45
C TYR A 183 -2.35 5.59 4.07
N GLY A 184 -2.74 6.48 3.16
CA GLY A 184 -2.13 6.56 1.84
C GLY A 184 -3.02 6.04 0.71
N ASP A 185 -2.62 6.39 -0.50
CA ASP A 185 -3.09 5.77 -1.74
C ASP A 185 -2.60 4.32 -1.78
N PHE A 186 -3.50 3.36 -1.99
CA PHE A 186 -3.22 1.92 -1.85
C PHE A 186 -2.54 1.53 -0.52
N SER A 187 -2.72 2.37 0.52
CA SER A 187 -2.00 2.29 1.79
C SER A 187 -0.47 2.34 1.68
N GLU A 188 0.06 3.15 0.77
CA GLU A 188 1.50 3.27 0.48
C GLU A 188 2.16 4.44 1.22
N ASN A 189 1.49 4.99 2.23
CA ASN A 189 1.98 6.09 3.08
C ASN A 189 2.23 7.42 2.34
N HIS A 190 1.61 7.64 1.18
CA HIS A 190 1.57 8.95 0.52
C HIS A 190 0.28 9.11 -0.25
N ILE A 191 -0.10 10.36 -0.56
CA ILE A 191 -1.34 10.67 -1.29
C ILE A 191 -1.07 11.76 -2.33
N ALA A 192 -0.10 11.51 -3.22
CA ALA A 192 0.27 12.45 -4.27
C ALA A 192 -0.89 12.76 -5.24
N TYR A 193 -1.79 11.80 -5.44
CA TYR A 193 -2.95 11.97 -6.31
C TYR A 193 -3.86 13.13 -5.91
N LEU A 194 -4.00 13.40 -4.60
CA LEU A 194 -4.80 14.52 -4.10
C LEU A 194 -4.22 15.86 -4.59
N ARG A 195 -2.90 16.01 -4.51
CA ARG A 195 -2.16 17.18 -5.03
C ARG A 195 -2.26 17.27 -6.56
N ASP A 196 -1.98 16.18 -7.24
CA ASP A 196 -1.72 16.18 -8.69
C ASP A 196 -3.00 16.16 -9.54
N SER A 197 -4.07 15.53 -9.04
CA SER A 197 -5.29 15.26 -9.81
C SER A 197 -6.55 15.88 -9.22
N LEU A 198 -6.60 16.11 -7.90
CA LEU A 198 -7.82 16.57 -7.22
C LEU A 198 -7.75 18.01 -6.71
N ASN A 199 -6.64 18.71 -6.97
CA ASN A 199 -6.40 20.07 -6.51
C ASN A 199 -6.55 20.22 -4.97
N ALA A 200 -6.20 19.18 -4.24
CA ALA A 200 -6.35 19.04 -2.79
C ALA A 200 -4.99 18.75 -2.13
N ALA A 201 -3.98 19.56 -2.48
CA ALA A 201 -2.62 19.40 -1.99
C ALA A 201 -2.54 19.55 -0.46
N GLY A 202 -1.62 18.80 0.16
CA GLY A 202 -1.25 18.99 1.56
C GLY A 202 -0.56 20.34 1.83
N PRO A 203 -0.22 20.60 3.10
CA PRO A 203 0.51 21.81 3.51
C PRO A 203 1.80 22.01 2.72
N ALA A 204 2.18 23.28 2.50
CA ALA A 204 3.47 23.60 1.92
C ALA A 204 4.62 23.18 2.87
N PRO A 205 5.84 22.92 2.36
CA PRO A 205 6.96 22.48 3.21
C PRO A 205 7.22 23.39 4.42
N GLU A 206 7.14 24.70 4.24
CA GLU A 206 7.30 25.73 5.27
C GLU A 206 6.25 25.66 6.38
N ASP A 207 5.04 25.20 6.07
CA ASP A 207 3.91 25.10 7.00
C ASP A 207 3.73 23.68 7.55
N SER A 208 4.37 22.69 6.93
CA SER A 208 4.13 21.26 7.18
C SER A 208 4.39 20.85 8.63
N VAL A 209 5.45 21.39 9.25
CA VAL A 209 5.76 21.09 10.66
C VAL A 209 4.65 21.60 11.58
N ALA A 210 4.11 22.79 11.34
CA ALA A 210 3.03 23.35 12.15
C ALA A 210 1.70 22.61 11.92
N ALA A 211 1.41 22.24 10.68
CA ALA A 211 0.14 21.60 10.31
C ALA A 211 0.10 20.09 10.62
N LEU A 212 1.21 19.37 10.41
CA LEU A 212 1.29 17.91 10.51
C LEU A 212 2.09 17.44 11.72
N GLY A 213 2.95 18.27 12.31
CA GLY A 213 3.87 17.87 13.37
C GLY A 213 5.19 17.25 12.87
N TYR A 214 5.40 17.22 11.55
CA TYR A 214 6.62 16.75 10.89
C TYR A 214 6.77 17.41 9.51
N TYR A 215 7.97 17.36 8.95
CA TYR A 215 8.26 17.97 7.66
C TYR A 215 7.75 17.11 6.48
N SER A 216 7.04 17.74 5.55
CA SER A 216 6.61 17.13 4.28
C SER A 216 7.09 17.98 3.09
N GLN A 217 8.00 17.42 2.29
CA GLN A 217 8.59 18.13 1.15
C GLN A 217 7.64 18.25 -0.05
N PHE A 218 6.83 17.21 -0.30
CA PHE A 218 6.14 17.07 -1.58
C PHE A 218 4.66 17.48 -1.51
N ARG A 219 4.15 17.91 -0.35
CA ARG A 219 2.73 18.27 -0.18
C ARG A 219 1.77 17.12 -0.51
N ASP A 220 2.27 15.89 -0.40
CA ASP A 220 1.57 14.62 -0.63
C ASP A 220 1.18 13.94 0.68
N GLN A 221 1.23 14.70 1.79
CA GLN A 221 0.87 14.27 3.13
C GLN A 221 -0.24 15.14 3.70
N ASN A 222 -1.25 14.50 4.31
CA ASN A 222 -2.33 15.19 5.00
C ASN A 222 -2.66 14.58 6.37
N ILE A 223 -1.93 13.54 6.80
CA ILE A 223 -2.06 12.94 8.14
C ILE A 223 -1.13 13.62 9.14
N THR A 224 -1.62 13.86 10.35
CA THR A 224 -0.85 14.44 11.45
C THR A 224 -0.04 13.37 12.18
N LYS A 225 1.01 13.79 12.88
CA LYS A 225 1.82 12.96 13.76
C LYS A 225 0.98 12.19 14.79
N ALA A 226 0.00 12.84 15.40
CA ALA A 226 -0.84 12.20 16.41
C ALA A 226 -1.65 11.03 15.81
N SER A 227 -2.22 11.23 14.62
CA SER A 227 -2.92 10.16 13.89
C SER A 227 -1.97 9.05 13.44
N ILE A 228 -0.75 9.39 13.01
CA ILE A 228 0.30 8.41 12.70
C ILE A 228 0.61 7.54 13.91
N GLN A 229 0.87 8.14 15.07
CA GLN A 229 1.19 7.41 16.30
C GLN A 229 0.10 6.40 16.66
N ARG A 230 -1.16 6.82 16.50
CA ARG A 230 -2.31 5.96 16.75
C ARG A 230 -2.42 4.79 15.78
N LEU A 231 -2.16 5.01 14.48
CA LEU A 231 -2.11 3.93 13.49
C LEU A 231 -0.92 2.99 13.71
N VAL A 232 0.25 3.54 14.08
CA VAL A 232 1.44 2.74 14.43
C VAL A 232 1.14 1.84 15.62
N GLU A 233 0.61 2.38 16.70
CA GLU A 233 0.21 1.59 17.87
C GLU A 233 -0.75 0.47 17.48
N ALA A 234 -1.80 0.77 16.70
CA ALA A 234 -2.79 -0.23 16.31
C ALA A 234 -2.23 -1.34 15.41
N ASN A 235 -1.40 -1.00 14.43
CA ASN A 235 -0.76 -2.01 13.55
C ASN A 235 0.19 -2.92 14.36
N VAL A 236 1.01 -2.32 15.23
CA VAL A 236 1.98 -3.03 16.08
C VAL A 236 1.29 -3.92 17.11
N SER A 237 0.20 -3.44 17.71
CA SER A 237 -0.60 -4.23 18.66
C SER A 237 -1.41 -5.34 17.99
N ALA A 238 -1.84 -5.13 16.74
CA ALA A 238 -2.57 -6.15 15.98
C ALA A 238 -1.66 -7.29 15.53
N PHE A 239 -0.43 -6.99 15.12
CA PHE A 239 0.50 -7.97 14.53
C PHE A 239 1.86 -8.01 15.23
N PRO A 240 1.93 -8.38 16.53
CA PRO A 240 3.20 -8.49 17.24
C PRO A 240 4.03 -9.70 16.81
N ARG A 241 3.43 -10.75 16.22
CA ARG A 241 4.12 -11.99 15.84
C ARG A 241 4.28 -12.17 14.34
N THR A 242 3.43 -11.54 13.54
CA THR A 242 3.58 -11.46 12.08
C THR A 242 4.57 -10.36 11.67
N GLN A 243 5.40 -10.60 10.65
CA GLN A 243 6.36 -9.61 10.14
C GLN A 243 5.63 -8.38 9.60
N LEU A 244 5.92 -7.21 10.16
CA LEU A 244 5.41 -5.93 9.66
C LEU A 244 6.34 -5.35 8.59
N VAL A 245 5.77 -4.81 7.51
CA VAL A 245 6.51 -4.05 6.49
C VAL A 245 5.83 -2.72 6.22
N THR A 246 6.59 -1.70 5.86
CA THR A 246 6.05 -0.37 5.54
C THR A 246 6.70 0.24 4.29
N SER A 247 5.94 1.06 3.56
CA SER A 247 6.47 1.91 2.50
C SER A 247 7.21 3.11 3.09
N ALA A 248 8.35 3.46 2.50
CA ALA A 248 9.20 4.56 2.95
C ALA A 248 8.68 5.98 2.59
N ALA A 249 7.45 6.10 2.08
CA ALA A 249 6.96 7.36 1.53
C ALA A 249 6.57 8.43 2.57
N ASN A 250 6.28 8.05 3.83
CA ASN A 250 6.09 9.00 4.92
C ASN A 250 7.22 8.88 5.95
N PRO A 251 8.05 9.93 6.12
CA PRO A 251 9.21 9.86 7.02
C PRO A 251 8.82 9.73 8.50
N GLU A 252 7.67 10.27 8.91
CA GLU A 252 7.22 10.20 10.30
C GLU A 252 6.67 8.81 10.66
N ILE A 253 5.98 8.15 9.73
CA ILE A 253 5.56 6.74 9.91
C ILE A 253 6.80 5.85 10.07
N ILE A 254 7.84 6.05 9.26
CA ILE A 254 9.11 5.31 9.37
C ILE A 254 9.78 5.59 10.73
N ARG A 255 9.84 6.86 11.14
CA ARG A 255 10.43 7.24 12.42
C ARG A 255 9.75 6.56 13.61
N GLU A 256 8.42 6.54 13.61
CA GLU A 256 7.63 5.93 14.69
C GLU A 256 7.72 4.40 14.67
N LEU A 257 7.67 3.75 13.50
CA LEU A 257 7.80 2.28 13.38
C LEU A 257 9.19 1.75 13.77
N LEU A 258 10.24 2.56 13.60
CA LEU A 258 11.61 2.20 13.98
C LEU A 258 11.97 2.64 15.39
N ALA A 259 11.04 3.24 16.14
CA ALA A 259 11.28 3.63 17.52
C ALA A 259 11.53 2.40 18.41
N ASP A 260 12.40 2.59 19.41
CA ASP A 260 12.84 1.56 20.34
C ASP A 260 11.69 0.88 21.09
N ASP A 261 10.71 1.66 21.52
CA ASP A 261 9.53 1.19 22.26
C ASP A 261 8.52 0.45 21.37
N VAL A 262 8.55 0.70 20.05
CA VAL A 262 7.78 -0.06 19.06
C VAL A 262 8.48 -1.36 18.72
N THR A 263 9.76 -1.30 18.34
CA THR A 263 10.52 -2.47 17.89
C THR A 263 10.66 -3.53 18.98
N LYS A 264 10.72 -3.15 20.26
CA LYS A 264 10.73 -4.08 21.40
C LYS A 264 9.43 -4.87 21.60
N LYS A 265 8.31 -4.45 21.00
CA LYS A 265 7.01 -5.13 21.08
C LYS A 265 6.82 -6.19 20.00
N LEU A 266 7.68 -6.21 18.97
CA LEU A 266 7.55 -7.06 17.79
C LEU A 266 8.48 -8.27 17.86
N ALA A 267 8.03 -9.39 17.33
CA ALA A 267 8.84 -10.61 17.19
C ALA A 267 9.97 -10.47 16.17
N ALA A 268 9.85 -9.51 15.23
CA ALA A 268 10.84 -9.20 14.22
C ALA A 268 10.90 -7.68 13.95
N PRO A 269 12.05 -7.13 13.49
CA PRO A 269 12.15 -5.73 13.11
C PRO A 269 11.18 -5.36 11.99
N VAL A 270 10.64 -4.15 12.00
CA VAL A 270 9.80 -3.67 10.89
C VAL A 270 10.64 -3.57 9.61
N GLY A 271 10.19 -4.24 8.55
CA GLY A 271 10.82 -4.16 7.24
C GLY A 271 10.40 -2.90 6.48
N MET A 272 11.24 -2.45 5.55
CA MET A 272 10.91 -1.36 4.63
C MET A 272 10.88 -1.89 3.20
N ARG A 273 9.94 -1.39 2.40
CA ARG A 273 9.83 -1.73 0.98
C ARG A 273 9.83 -0.50 0.09
N SER A 274 10.21 -0.71 -1.17
CA SER A 274 9.98 0.24 -2.25
C SER A 274 8.52 0.16 -2.73
N ASP A 275 8.09 1.20 -3.43
CA ASP A 275 6.73 1.52 -3.88
C ASP A 275 5.90 0.30 -4.34
N CYS A 276 6.49 -0.61 -5.11
CA CYS A 276 5.88 -1.90 -5.41
C CYS A 276 6.56 -3.02 -4.65
N LEU A 277 5.76 -3.86 -4.00
CA LEU A 277 6.20 -5.21 -3.74
C LEU A 277 6.20 -5.94 -5.11
N GLY A 278 7.36 -6.10 -5.75
CA GLY A 278 7.54 -7.05 -6.87
C GLY A 278 8.57 -6.60 -7.90
N VAL A 279 8.68 -7.36 -8.99
CA VAL A 279 9.43 -6.94 -10.19
C VAL A 279 8.62 -5.88 -10.93
N TYR A 280 9.13 -4.65 -10.98
CA TYR A 280 8.72 -3.70 -12.02
C TYR A 280 9.29 -4.19 -13.36
N ALA A 281 8.50 -4.15 -14.44
CA ALA A 281 9.03 -4.44 -15.76
C ALA A 281 10.29 -3.56 -16.00
N PRO A 282 11.39 -4.12 -16.53
CA PRO A 282 12.62 -3.36 -16.75
C PRO A 282 12.43 -2.22 -17.78
N MET A 283 11.29 -2.19 -18.47
CA MET A 283 10.90 -1.08 -19.33
C MET A 283 10.05 -0.08 -18.55
N PRO A 284 10.53 1.16 -18.34
CA PRO A 284 9.72 2.22 -17.75
C PRO A 284 8.48 2.52 -18.61
N ALA A 285 7.38 2.95 -17.99
CA ALA A 285 6.06 3.11 -18.62
C ALA A 285 6.03 3.96 -19.91
N TRP A 286 7.03 4.83 -20.15
CA TRP A 286 7.14 5.58 -21.41
C TRP A 286 7.57 4.71 -22.61
N ALA A 287 8.06 3.49 -22.37
CA ALA A 287 8.50 2.54 -23.38
C ALA A 287 7.41 1.54 -23.80
N ASP A 288 6.25 1.51 -23.13
CA ASP A 288 5.11 0.61 -23.42
C ASP A 288 4.06 1.23 -24.36
N GLY A 289 4.48 2.18 -25.20
CA GLY A 289 3.66 2.71 -26.29
C GLY A 289 4.00 2.08 -27.63
N SER A 290 3.00 1.87 -28.49
CA SER A 290 3.11 1.38 -29.88
C SER A 290 3.91 2.28 -30.85
N ALA A 291 4.83 3.09 -30.32
CA ALA A 291 5.82 3.87 -31.05
C ALA A 291 7.23 3.50 -30.57
N ALA A 292 7.50 2.20 -30.41
CA ALA A 292 8.85 1.66 -30.31
C ALA A 292 9.60 1.87 -31.64
N THR A 293 9.93 3.11 -31.98
CA THR A 293 10.96 3.40 -32.97
C THR A 293 12.30 3.07 -32.36
N THR A 294 12.87 1.97 -32.83
CA THR A 294 14.26 1.56 -32.63
C THR A 294 15.23 2.74 -32.74
N CYS A 295 15.76 3.22 -31.62
CA CYS A 295 16.95 4.07 -31.63
C CYS A 295 18.19 3.18 -31.54
N ARG A 296 18.79 2.88 -32.70
CA ARG A 296 20.20 2.45 -32.78
C ARG A 296 21.11 3.62 -32.34
N PRO A 297 22.26 3.34 -31.69
CA PRO A 297 23.09 4.38 -31.11
C PRO A 297 23.79 5.15 -32.22
N THR A 298 23.39 6.41 -32.42
CA THR A 298 24.21 7.36 -33.18
C THR A 298 24.28 8.65 -32.39
N ILE A 299 25.48 8.94 -31.89
CA ILE A 299 25.84 10.21 -31.25
C ILE A 299 25.61 11.32 -32.28
N ARG A 300 24.66 12.23 -32.04
CA ARG A 300 24.67 13.60 -32.55
C ARG A 300 23.85 14.53 -31.66
N LEU A 301 24.50 15.63 -31.29
CA LEU A 301 24.00 16.76 -30.54
C LEU A 301 22.86 17.47 -31.29
N SER A 302 21.69 17.62 -30.64
CA SER A 302 20.78 18.77 -30.86
C SER A 302 19.76 18.88 -29.71
N PRO A 303 19.31 20.10 -29.35
CA PRO A 303 18.94 20.41 -27.99
C PRO A 303 17.43 20.66 -27.82
N HIS A 304 16.53 19.79 -28.28
CA HIS A 304 15.07 19.99 -28.12
C HIS A 304 14.37 18.70 -27.67
N CYS A 305 14.56 18.34 -26.40
CA CYS A 305 13.69 17.44 -25.64
C CYS A 305 13.89 17.74 -24.14
N ALA A 306 13.32 18.85 -23.69
CA ALA A 306 13.37 19.28 -22.30
C ALA A 306 11.94 19.58 -21.81
N SER A 307 11.25 18.55 -21.34
CA SER A 307 10.19 18.67 -20.32
C SER A 307 9.90 17.28 -19.77
N GLY A 308 10.00 17.11 -18.44
CA GLY A 308 9.64 15.86 -17.78
C GLY A 308 10.81 15.00 -17.30
N CYS A 309 11.72 15.57 -16.51
CA CYS A 309 12.49 14.88 -15.46
C CYS A 309 13.44 15.88 -14.79
N ARG A 310 12.96 16.61 -13.77
CA ARG A 310 13.89 17.21 -12.80
C ARG A 310 14.16 16.18 -11.72
N ARG A 311 15.45 15.90 -11.60
CA ARG A 311 16.11 14.95 -10.70
C ARG A 311 15.65 15.18 -9.25
N LEU A 312 15.21 14.12 -8.61
CA LEU A 312 15.29 13.96 -7.15
C LEU A 312 16.66 13.37 -6.86
N TRP A 313 17.54 14.19 -6.31
CA TRP A 313 18.59 13.78 -5.36
C TRP A 313 18.27 14.50 -4.06
#